data_AF-A0A7S3CIZ6-F1
#
_entry.id   AF-A0A7S3CIZ6-F1
#
_cell.length_a   1.000
_cell.length_b   1.000
_cell.length_c   1.000
_cell.angle_alpha   90.00
_cell.angle_beta   90.00
_cell.angle_gamma   90.00
#
_symmetry.space_group_name_H-M   'P 1'
#
loop_
_entity.id
_entity.type
_entity.pdbx_description
1 polymer ?
#
loop_
_entity_poly.entity_id
_entity_poly.type
_entity_poly.pdbx_seq_one_letter_code
_entity_poly.pdbx_strand_id
1 'polypeptide(L)'
;FFMGLKFLVSEGWMAPSFTMIQSTVPSDQQGNIVSAVLFFLTIAGCLSTVLLGFVGNALGAAANPAIYGQLILGCSMIGYLGSIPCYWLGGKSYKEHLESKEKRQLRLQWNQSESIEKGPISN
;
A
#
# COMPACT_ATOMS: atom_id res chain seq x y z
N PHE A 1 -23.66 -9.90 -6.66
CA PHE A 1 -22.93 -10.74 -5.69
C PHE A 1 -21.42 -10.76 -5.98
N PHE A 2 -20.97 -11.17 -7.17
CA PHE A 2 -19.54 -11.26 -7.52
C PHE A 2 -18.76 -9.93 -7.42
N MET A 3 -19.38 -8.81 -7.80
CA MET A 3 -18.78 -7.47 -7.63
C MET A 3 -18.54 -7.09 -6.17
N GLY A 4 -19.46 -7.42 -5.27
CA GLY A 4 -19.32 -7.14 -3.83
C GLY A 4 -18.18 -7.93 -3.20
N LEU A 5 -17.98 -9.18 -3.62
CA LEU A 5 -16.86 -10.01 -3.15
C LEU A 5 -15.51 -9.44 -3.63
N LYS A 6 -15.42 -9.02 -4.90
CA LYS A 6 -14.21 -8.36 -5.41
C LYS A 6 -13.93 -7.07 -4.64
N PHE A 7 -14.95 -6.26 -4.39
CA PHE A 7 -14.81 -5.02 -3.63
C PHE A 7 -14.33 -5.28 -2.20
N LEU A 8 -14.90 -6.27 -1.50
CA LEU A 8 -14.48 -6.67 -0.16
C LEU A 8 -13.03 -7.17 -0.11
N VAL A 9 -12.62 -7.98 -1.09
CA VAL A 9 -11.24 -8.46 -1.18
C VAL A 9 -10.29 -7.30 -1.52
N SER A 10 -10.67 -6.36 -2.38
CA SER A 10 -9.86 -5.17 -2.68
C SER A 10 -9.62 -4.31 -1.45
N GLU A 11 -10.72 -3.91 -0.79
CA GLU A 11 -10.70 -2.99 0.35
C GLU A 11 -10.00 -3.64 1.55
N GLY A 12 -10.18 -4.97 1.71
CA GLY A 12 -9.51 -5.75 2.75
C GLY A 12 -7.98 -5.79 2.62
N TRP A 13 -7.44 -5.63 1.41
CA TRP A 13 -5.98 -5.53 1.19
C TRP A 13 -5.46 -4.09 1.22
N MET A 14 -6.31 -3.12 0.92
CA MET A 14 -5.97 -1.71 0.96
C MET A 14 -5.75 -1.22 2.40
N ALA A 15 -6.66 -1.56 3.31
CA ALA A 15 -6.59 -1.16 4.72
C ALA A 15 -5.24 -1.51 5.41
N PRO A 16 -4.75 -2.77 5.39
CA PRO A 16 -3.47 -3.11 6.03
C PRO A 16 -2.27 -2.43 5.37
N SER A 17 -2.34 -2.09 4.08
CA SER A 17 -1.27 -1.37 3.41
C SER A 17 -1.17 0.08 3.84
N PHE A 18 -2.31 0.76 3.98
CA PHE A 18 -2.33 2.10 4.56
C PHE A 18 -1.82 2.10 6.00
N THR A 19 -2.21 1.11 6.81
CA THR A 19 -1.70 0.97 8.19
C THR A 19 -0.19 0.72 8.21
N MET A 20 0.36 -0.11 7.32
CA MET A 20 1.81 -0.34 7.21
C MET A 20 2.59 0.93 6.82
N ILE A 21 2.03 1.75 5.93
CA ILE A 21 2.64 3.04 5.54
C ILE A 21 2.63 3.99 6.73
N GLN A 22 1.49 4.12 7.43
CA GLN A 22 1.34 5.00 8.59
C GLN A 22 2.22 4.60 9.78
N SER A 23 2.41 3.29 10.04
CA SER A 23 3.24 2.78 11.15
C SER A 23 4.75 2.90 10.89
N THR A 24 5.14 3.05 9.62
CA THR A 24 6.56 3.17 9.24
C THR A 24 7.09 4.58 9.45
N VAL A 25 6.22 5.60 9.39
CA VAL A 25 6.60 7.01 9.36
C VAL A 25 6.37 7.70 10.72
N PRO A 26 7.19 8.70 11.10
CA PRO A 26 7.01 9.42 12.37
C PRO A 26 5.65 10.14 12.40
N SER A 27 5.02 10.18 13.59
CA SER A 27 3.67 10.75 13.80
C SER A 27 3.52 12.19 13.32
N ASP A 28 4.62 12.95 13.32
CA ASP A 28 4.68 14.33 12.86
C ASP A 28 4.48 14.48 11.34
N GLN A 29 4.75 13.43 10.55
CA GLN A 29 4.66 13.47 9.08
C GLN A 29 3.64 12.49 8.48
N GLN A 30 2.88 11.79 9.33
CA GLN A 30 1.87 10.81 8.87
C GLN A 30 0.83 11.44 7.94
N GLY A 31 0.35 12.65 8.26
CA GLY A 31 -0.63 13.36 7.44
C GLY A 31 -0.14 13.63 6.02
N ASN A 32 1.08 14.14 5.87
CA ASN A 32 1.65 14.49 4.57
C ASN A 32 1.84 13.25 3.67
N ILE A 33 2.28 12.14 4.25
CA ILE A 33 2.49 10.88 3.51
C ILE A 33 1.16 10.25 3.10
N VAL A 34 0.16 10.29 3.98
CA VAL A 34 -1.20 9.83 3.63
C VAL A 34 -1.77 10.67 2.48
N SER A 35 -1.62 11.99 2.52
CA SER A 35 -2.03 12.87 1.42
C SER A 35 -1.32 12.56 0.10
N ALA A 36 -0.01 12.29 0.13
CA ALA A 36 0.73 11.89 -1.06
C ALA A 36 0.22 10.57 -1.64
N VAL A 37 -0.06 9.57 -0.81
CA VAL A 37 -0.62 8.27 -1.25
C VAL A 37 -2.00 8.45 -1.88
N LEU A 38 -2.88 9.22 -1.25
CA LEU A 38 -4.21 9.55 -1.79
C LEU A 38 -4.11 10.27 -3.13
N PHE A 39 -3.16 11.21 -3.26
CA PHE A 39 -2.90 11.93 -4.50
C PHE A 39 -2.48 10.98 -5.64
N PHE A 40 -1.54 10.08 -5.39
CA PHE A 40 -1.15 9.05 -6.38
C PHE A 40 -2.31 8.13 -6.74
N LEU A 41 -3.17 7.77 -5.77
CA LEU A 41 -4.35 6.96 -6.02
C LEU A 41 -5.37 7.69 -6.92
N THR A 42 -5.55 9.00 -6.72
CA THR A 42 -6.39 9.83 -7.59
C THR A 42 -5.83 9.89 -9.01
N ILE A 43 -4.52 10.12 -9.17
CA ILE A 43 -3.87 10.11 -10.49
C ILE A 43 -4.07 8.77 -11.19
N ALA A 44 -3.86 7.66 -10.47
CA ALA A 44 -4.09 6.31 -11.01
C ALA A 44 -5.55 6.10 -11.43
N GLY A 45 -6.51 6.61 -10.64
CA GLY A 45 -7.93 6.60 -10.97
C GLY A 45 -8.24 7.38 -12.26
N CYS A 46 -7.66 8.58 -12.42
CA CYS A 46 -7.80 9.39 -13.63
C CYS A 46 -7.15 8.72 -14.85
N LEU A 47 -5.98 8.11 -14.70
CA LEU A 47 -5.32 7.38 -15.79
C LEU A 47 -6.14 6.16 -16.21
N SER A 48 -6.75 5.46 -15.26
CA SER A 48 -7.64 4.32 -15.51
C SER A 48 -8.85 4.74 -16.35
N THR A 49 -9.51 5.86 -16.02
CA THR A 49 -10.67 6.33 -16.80
C THR A 49 -10.30 6.82 -18.19
N VAL A 50 -9.14 7.47 -18.35
CA VAL A 50 -8.63 7.90 -19.67
C VAL A 50 -8.29 6.68 -20.55
N LEU A 51 -7.60 5.68 -19.99
CA LEU A 51 -7.31 4.43 -20.70
C LEU A 51 -8.58 3.68 -21.08
N LEU A 52 -9.55 3.57 -20.16
CA LEU A 52 -10.84 2.93 -20.42
C LEU A 52 -11.61 3.67 -21.53
N GLY A 53 -11.58 5.01 -21.53
CA GLY A 53 -12.21 5.83 -22.56
C GLY A 53 -11.55 5.68 -23.93
N PHE A 54 -10.22 5.58 -23.98
CA PHE A 54 -9.49 5.36 -25.23
C PHE A 54 -9.78 3.98 -25.82
N VAL A 55 -9.71 2.94 -24.99
CA VAL A 55 -9.96 1.55 -25.41
C VAL A 55 -11.45 1.31 -25.72
N GLY A 56 -12.36 1.93 -24.98
CA GLY A 56 -13.80 1.88 -25.23
C GLY A 56 -14.20 2.52 -26.58
N ASN A 57 -13.56 3.63 -26.95
CA ASN A 57 -13.74 4.24 -28.27
C ASN A 57 -13.14 3.38 -29.39
N ALA A 58 -11.97 2.77 -29.17
CA ALA A 58 -11.33 1.90 -30.16
C ALA A 58 -12.12 0.62 -30.45
N LEU A 59 -12.85 0.07 -29.47
CA LEU A 59 -13.66 -1.15 -29.61
C LEU A 59 -15.13 -0.88 -29.99
N GLY A 60 -15.50 0.38 -30.29
CA GLY A 60 -16.85 0.71 -30.72
C GLY A 60 -17.91 0.56 -29.62
N ALA A 61 -17.53 0.77 -28.36
CA ALA A 61 -18.42 0.58 -27.20
C ALA A 61 -19.63 1.54 -27.18
N ALA A 62 -19.64 2.58 -28.01
CA ALA A 62 -20.81 3.42 -28.27
C ALA A 62 -21.98 2.65 -28.91
N ALA A 63 -21.72 1.54 -29.61
CA ALA A 63 -22.74 0.74 -30.28
C ALA A 63 -23.28 -0.43 -29.44
N ASN A 64 -22.55 -0.88 -28.40
CA ASN A 64 -22.98 -1.99 -27.54
C ASN A 64 -22.52 -1.77 -26.08
N PRO A 65 -23.43 -1.40 -25.16
CA PRO A 65 -23.09 -1.12 -23.75
C PRO A 65 -22.61 -2.35 -22.97
N ALA A 66 -22.88 -3.58 -23.45
CA ALA A 66 -22.38 -4.81 -22.86
C ALA A 66 -20.84 -4.93 -22.91
N ILE A 67 -20.19 -4.29 -23.89
CA ILE A 67 -18.74 -4.34 -24.08
C ILE A 67 -18.01 -3.55 -22.97
N TYR A 68 -18.60 -2.47 -22.45
CA TYR A 68 -18.04 -1.73 -21.32
C TYR A 68 -17.87 -2.61 -20.07
N GLY A 69 -18.84 -3.48 -19.79
CA GLY A 69 -18.78 -4.41 -18.66
C GLY A 69 -17.63 -5.41 -18.77
N GLN A 70 -17.41 -5.96 -19.96
CA GLN A 70 -16.31 -6.90 -20.23
C GLN A 70 -14.95 -6.20 -20.21
N LEU A 71 -14.89 -4.95 -20.69
CA LEU A 71 -13.68 -4.15 -20.67
C LEU A 71 -13.21 -3.83 -19.25
N ILE A 72 -14.14 -3.38 -18.40
CA ILE A 72 -13.87 -3.09 -16.99
C ILE A 72 -13.43 -4.36 -16.27
N LEU A 73 -14.06 -5.51 -16.56
CA LEU A 73 -13.63 -6.79 -16.01
C LEU A 73 -12.21 -7.15 -16.44
N GLY A 74 -11.87 -7.00 -17.72
CA GLY A 74 -10.53 -7.27 -18.25
C GLY A 74 -9.46 -6.38 -17.62
N CYS A 75 -9.66 -5.06 -17.64
CA CYS A 75 -8.73 -4.10 -17.02
C CYS A 75 -8.60 -4.35 -15.51
N SER A 76 -9.70 -4.65 -14.82
CA SER A 76 -9.68 -4.99 -13.40
C SER A 76 -8.89 -6.27 -13.14
N MET A 77 -9.09 -7.33 -13.93
CA MET A 77 -8.35 -8.60 -13.77
C MET A 77 -6.84 -8.40 -13.92
N ILE A 78 -6.41 -7.59 -14.89
CA ILE A 78 -4.99 -7.23 -15.06
C ILE A 78 -4.49 -6.44 -13.85
N GLY A 79 -5.27 -5.47 -13.36
CA GLY A 79 -4.92 -4.69 -12.17
C GLY A 79 -4.76 -5.56 -10.91
N TYR A 80 -5.64 -6.54 -10.71
CA TYR A 80 -5.53 -7.50 -9.60
C TYR A 80 -4.34 -8.46 -9.76
N LEU A 81 -4.08 -8.95 -10.98
CA LEU A 81 -2.92 -9.80 -11.24
C LEU A 81 -1.60 -9.05 -11.04
N GLY A 82 -1.57 -7.76 -11.42
CA GLY A 82 -0.41 -6.90 -11.23
C GLY A 82 -0.20 -6.47 -9.77
N SER A 83 -1.26 -6.43 -8.95
CA SER A 83 -1.13 -6.02 -7.56
C SER A 83 -0.55 -7.12 -6.67
N ILE A 84 -0.88 -8.40 -6.91
CA ILE A 84 -0.38 -9.55 -6.15
C ILE A 84 1.16 -9.55 -5.95
N PRO A 85 2.01 -9.40 -6.99
CA PRO A 85 3.46 -9.36 -6.82
C PRO A 85 3.92 -8.09 -6.09
N CYS A 86 3.23 -6.97 -6.28
CA CYS A 86 3.55 -5.70 -5.61
C CYS A 86 3.30 -5.79 -4.09
N TYR A 87 2.20 -6.43 -3.69
CA TYR A 87 1.89 -6.71 -2.29
C TYR A 87 2.89 -7.67 -1.65
N TRP A 88 3.34 -8.69 -2.38
CA TRP A 88 4.36 -9.61 -1.86
C TRP A 88 5.71 -8.92 -1.63
N LEU A 89 6.12 -8.06 -2.56
CA LEU A 89 7.36 -7.29 -2.44
C LEU A 89 7.28 -6.25 -1.30
N GLY A 90 6.13 -5.57 -1.20
CA GLY A 90 5.86 -4.61 -0.12
C GLY A 90 5.86 -5.25 1.26
N GLY A 91 5.24 -6.43 1.39
CA GLY A 91 5.24 -7.20 2.64
C GLY A 91 6.65 -7.66 3.06
N LYS A 92 7.49 -8.06 2.10
CA LYS A 92 8.89 -8.42 2.38
C LYS A 92 9.69 -7.23 2.90
N SER A 93 9.58 -6.07 2.26
CA SER A 93 10.26 -4.83 2.67
C SER A 93 9.79 -4.36 4.06
N TYR A 94 8.50 -4.48 4.36
CA TYR A 94 7.96 -4.13 5.68
C TYR A 94 8.52 -5.02 6.80
N LYS A 95 8.64 -6.33 6.57
CA LYS A 95 9.22 -7.26 7.55
C LYS A 95 10.67 -6.91 7.88
N GLU A 96 11.48 -6.59 6.88
CA GLU A 96 12.86 -6.14 7.06
C GLU A 96 12.95 -4.82 7.86
N HIS A 97 11.99 -3.90 7.64
CA HIS A 97 11.92 -2.65 8.39
C HIS A 97 11.56 -2.88 9.88
N LEU A 98 10.67 -3.83 10.16
CA LEU A 98 10.25 -4.18 11.52
C LEU A 98 11.40 -4.82 12.32
N GLU A 99 12.08 -5.82 11.74
CA GLU A 99 13.25 -6.46 12.37
C GLU A 99 14.39 -5.46 12.63
N SER A 100 14.56 -4.47 11.74
CA SER A 100 15.55 -3.40 11.91
C SER A 100 15.20 -2.44 13.05
N LYS A 101 13.91 -2.12 13.22
CA LYS A 101 13.42 -1.31 14.37
C LYS A 101 13.63 -2.07 15.68
N GLU A 102 13.29 -3.35 15.74
CA GLU A 102 13.44 -4.19 16.93
C GLU A 102 14.92 -4.31 17.37
N LYS A 103 15.83 -4.65 16.44
CA LYS A 103 17.28 -4.70 16.73
C LYS A 103 17.85 -3.36 17.20
N ARG A 104 17.31 -2.23 16.73
CA ARG A 104 17.73 -0.90 17.19
C ARG A 104 17.26 -0.63 18.62
N GLN A 105 16.03 -1.00 18.96
CA GLN A 105 15.52 -0.85 20.33
C GLN A 105 16.27 -1.74 21.32
N LEU A 106 16.55 -3.00 20.96
CA LEU A 106 17.35 -3.90 21.80
C LEU A 106 18.76 -3.35 22.04
N ARG A 107 19.41 -2.78 21.01
CA ARG A 107 20.71 -2.12 21.18
C ARG A 107 20.66 -0.90 22.09
N LEU A 108 19.60 -0.09 22.02
CA LEU A 108 19.44 1.06 22.91
C LEU A 108 19.24 0.63 24.36
N GLN A 109 18.42 -0.41 24.60
CA GLN A 109 18.23 -0.99 25.92
C GLN A 109 19.53 -1.58 26.48
N TRP A 110 20.30 -2.30 25.65
CA TRP A 110 21.60 -2.85 26.02
C TRP A 110 22.62 -1.75 26.39
N ASN A 111 22.72 -0.70 25.57
CA ASN A 111 23.60 0.44 25.87
C ASN A 111 23.17 1.16 27.15
N GLN A 112 21.86 1.22 27.44
CA GLN A 112 21.33 1.82 28.65
C GLN A 112 21.62 0.96 29.89
N SER A 113 21.52 -0.38 29.80
CA SER A 113 21.94 -1.28 30.88
C SER A 113 23.44 -1.20 31.15
N GLU A 114 24.27 -1.13 30.10
CA GLU A 114 25.72 -0.93 30.28
C GLU A 114 26.05 0.42 30.94
N SER A 115 25.28 1.47 30.64
CA SER A 115 25.47 2.79 31.25
C SER A 115 25.07 2.82 32.73
N ILE A 116 24.10 1.99 33.14
CA ILE A 116 23.71 1.82 34.54
C ILE A 116 24.74 0.97 35.30
N GLU A 117 25.26 -0.08 34.67
CA GLU A 117 26.31 -0.92 35.26
C GLU A 117 27.63 -0.17 35.44
N LYS A 118 27.94 0.77 34.54
CA LYS A 118 29.12 1.67 34.62
C LYS A 118 28.85 2.97 35.40
N GLY A 119 27.67 3.11 36.02
CA GLY A 119 27.30 4.23 36.88
C GLY A 119 28.26 4.38 38.08
N PRO A 120 28.40 5.60 38.64
CA PRO A 120 29.63 6.07 39.28
C PRO A 120 30.05 5.16 40.42
N ILE A 121 31.21 4.52 40.25
CA ILE A 121 32.02 4.05 41.34
C ILE A 121 32.41 5.31 42.11
N SER A 122 31.72 5.54 43.23
CA SER A 122 32.04 6.51 44.28
C SER A 122 33.57 6.58 44.45
N ASN A 123 34.17 7.70 44.08
CA ASN A 123 35.44 8.15 44.65
C ASN A 123 35.13 9.21 45.70
#